data_AF-A0A844FIG7-F1
#
_entry.id   AF-A0A844FIG7-F1
#
_cell.length_a   1.000
_cell.length_b   1.000
_cell.length_c   1.000
_cell.angle_alpha   90.00
_cell.angle_beta   90.00
_cell.angle_gamma   90.00
#
_symmetry.space_group_name_H-M   'P 1'
#
loop_
_entity.id
_entity.type
_entity.pdbx_description
1 polymer ?
#
loop_
_entity_poly.entity_id
_entity_poly.type
_entity_poly.pdbx_seq_one_letter_code
_entity_poly.pdbx_strand_id
1 'polypeptide(L)'
;MDYIQVGKIINTQGIKGEVKIHPLTDDISRFDELEKVYIGEEKVLVYIEKNWSKKEFVILKFVGYDDINEVLKFKNEYLYIEEKDKIKLEEDSYFIFDIVGCNVLDINGNKIGIVTQVITNTGNDIYIIKSEDNSKNYLVPAVKQFIKKVDIENKEIIIEPIEGLIE
;
A
#
# COMPACT_ATOMS: atom_id res chain seq x y z
N MET A 1 6.63 17.94 0.87
CA MET A 1 7.21 16.65 1.29
C MET A 1 6.04 15.85 1.79
N ASP A 2 5.57 14.93 0.97
CA ASP A 2 4.43 14.10 1.32
C ASP A 2 4.92 12.89 2.12
N TYR A 3 4.23 12.63 3.22
CA TYR A 3 4.54 11.57 4.16
C TYR A 3 3.42 10.54 4.12
N ILE A 4 3.79 9.25 4.11
CA ILE A 4 2.84 8.15 4.07
C ILE A 4 2.87 7.44 5.41
N GLN A 5 1.69 7.21 6.01
CA GLN A 5 1.56 6.38 7.21
C GLN A 5 1.78 4.91 6.86
N VAL A 6 2.72 4.26 7.54
CA VAL A 6 3.07 2.85 7.28
C VAL A 6 2.77 1.92 8.45
N GLY A 7 2.58 2.47 9.65
CA GLY A 7 2.31 1.68 10.85
C GLY A 7 1.96 2.54 12.05
N LYS A 8 1.51 1.90 13.13
CA LYS A 8 1.23 2.54 14.42
C LYS A 8 2.02 1.86 15.54
N ILE A 9 2.69 2.64 16.38
CA ILE A 9 3.34 2.12 17.59
C ILE A 9 2.25 1.78 18.61
N ILE A 10 2.02 0.49 18.86
CA ILE A 10 0.96 0.03 19.77
C ILE A 10 1.46 -0.25 21.19
N ASN A 11 2.75 -0.58 21.34
CA ASN A 11 3.36 -0.83 22.63
C ASN A 11 4.89 -0.78 22.55
N THR A 12 5.56 -0.87 23.70
CA THR A 12 6.99 -1.19 23.76
C THR A 12 7.22 -2.71 23.72
N GLN A 13 8.45 -3.11 23.46
CA GLN A 13 8.90 -4.50 23.45
C GLN A 13 10.18 -4.62 24.30
N GLY A 14 10.11 -5.40 25.39
CA GLY A 14 11.24 -5.54 26.32
C GLY A 14 11.64 -4.22 27.00
N ILE A 15 12.88 -4.17 27.48
CA ILE A 15 13.42 -3.01 28.21
C ILE A 15 14.46 -2.21 27.41
N LYS A 16 14.89 -2.72 26.25
CA LYS A 16 16.00 -2.17 25.46
C LYS A 16 15.55 -1.13 24.41
N GLY A 17 14.48 -0.40 24.68
CA GLY A 17 13.97 0.63 23.77
C GLY A 17 13.37 0.11 22.45
N GLU A 18 12.98 -1.17 22.34
CA GLU A 18 12.28 -1.66 21.16
C GLU A 18 10.79 -1.27 21.21
N VAL A 19 10.20 -1.03 20.04
CA VAL A 19 8.78 -0.70 19.89
C VAL A 19 8.06 -1.74 19.05
N LYS A 20 6.80 -2.02 19.42
CA LYS A 20 5.90 -2.92 18.72
C LYS A 20 4.94 -2.12 17.85
N ILE A 21 4.95 -2.42 16.55
CA ILE A 21 4.21 -1.74 15.49
C ILE A 21 3.08 -2.63 14.99
N HIS A 22 1.90 -2.04 14.81
CA HIS A 22 0.85 -2.58 13.96
C HIS A 22 1.00 -2.00 12.55
N PRO A 23 1.37 -2.81 11.54
CA PRO A 23 1.51 -2.36 10.16
C PRO A 23 0.19 -1.84 9.58
N LEU A 24 0.27 -0.81 8.73
CA LEU A 24 -0.83 -0.32 7.89
C LEU A 24 -0.67 -0.77 6.42
N THR A 25 0.15 -1.81 6.22
CA THR A 25 0.45 -2.45 4.95
C THR A 25 0.14 -3.93 5.07
N ASP A 26 -0.31 -4.51 3.96
CA ASP A 26 -0.57 -5.95 3.79
C ASP A 26 0.73 -6.77 3.70
N ASP A 27 1.78 -6.16 3.15
CA ASP A 27 3.12 -6.73 3.13
C ASP A 27 4.00 -6.16 4.26
N ILE A 28 4.34 -7.01 5.22
CA ILE A 28 5.17 -6.67 6.39
C ILE A 28 6.66 -6.60 6.02
N SER A 29 7.10 -7.31 4.99
CA SER A 29 8.50 -7.34 4.56
C SER A 29 8.98 -5.96 4.10
N ARG A 30 8.05 -5.04 3.80
CA ARG A 30 8.36 -3.64 3.50
C ARG A 30 9.11 -2.90 4.60
N PHE A 31 9.03 -3.36 5.85
CA PHE A 31 9.80 -2.78 6.96
C PHE A 31 11.27 -3.21 6.96
N ASP A 32 11.62 -4.28 6.24
CA ASP A 32 12.97 -4.85 6.23
C ASP A 32 13.96 -3.94 5.48
N GLU A 33 13.47 -3.20 4.48
CA GLU A 33 14.25 -2.27 3.66
C GLU A 33 14.30 -0.83 4.21
N LEU A 34 13.57 -0.53 5.29
CA LEU A 34 13.53 0.82 5.86
C LEU A 34 14.79 1.11 6.69
N GLU A 35 15.53 2.15 6.30
CA GLU A 35 16.67 2.66 7.07
C GLU A 35 16.26 3.68 8.14
N LYS A 36 15.15 4.40 7.91
CA LYS A 36 14.66 5.48 8.76
C LYS A 36 13.15 5.62 8.68
N VAL A 37 12.56 6.18 9.73
CA VAL A 37 11.13 6.54 9.79
C VAL A 37 10.95 7.85 10.55
N TYR A 38 9.79 8.46 10.40
CA TYR A 38 9.38 9.64 11.14
C TYR A 38 8.24 9.27 12.08
N ILE A 39 8.30 9.71 13.35
CA ILE A 39 7.32 9.36 14.38
C ILE A 39 6.42 10.55 14.68
N GLY A 40 5.11 10.30 14.70
CA GLY A 40 4.08 11.23 15.15
C GLY A 40 3.86 12.44 14.25
N GLU A 41 3.03 13.36 14.72
CA GLU A 41 2.71 14.58 13.96
C GLU A 41 3.91 15.53 13.84
N GLU A 42 4.78 15.57 14.85
CA GLU A 42 6.02 16.34 14.84
C GLU A 42 7.09 15.78 13.88
N LYS A 43 6.85 14.60 13.28
CA LYS A 43 7.75 13.94 12.34
C LYS A 43 9.17 13.81 12.90
N VAL A 44 9.28 13.27 14.12
CA VAL A 44 10.57 13.01 14.76
C VAL A 44 11.32 11.96 13.95
N LEU A 45 12.39 12.37 13.27
CA LEU A 45 13.23 11.47 12.48
C LEU A 45 14.01 10.52 13.39
N VAL A 46 13.90 9.22 13.13
CA VAL A 46 14.68 8.17 13.78
C VAL A 46 15.25 7.21 12.74
N TYR A 47 16.44 6.67 13.03
CA TYR A 47 17.08 5.63 12.21
C TYR A 47 16.82 4.26 12.80
N ILE A 48 16.60 3.26 11.95
CA ILE A 48 16.36 1.88 12.35
C ILE A 48 17.71 1.19 12.54
N GLU A 49 17.94 0.68 13.75
CA GLU A 49 19.10 -0.14 14.09
C GLU A 49 18.82 -1.62 13.79
N LYS A 50 17.60 -2.07 14.10
CA LYS A 50 17.17 -3.45 13.88
C LYS A 50 15.66 -3.51 13.68
N ASN A 51 15.23 -4.37 12.76
CA ASN A 51 13.83 -4.73 12.59
C ASN A 51 13.70 -6.27 12.67
N TRP A 52 12.49 -6.73 12.99
CA TRP A 52 12.06 -8.12 12.85
C TRP A 52 10.54 -8.22 12.98
N SER A 53 9.95 -9.30 12.49
CA SER A 53 8.51 -9.53 12.55
C SER A 53 8.14 -10.66 13.52
N LYS A 54 6.96 -10.53 14.15
CA LYS A 54 6.37 -11.55 15.01
C LYS A 54 4.86 -11.63 14.78
N LYS A 55 4.43 -12.68 14.07
CA LYS A 55 3.04 -12.81 13.57
C LYS A 55 2.70 -11.60 12.68
N GLU A 56 1.60 -10.91 12.98
CA GLU A 56 1.12 -9.72 12.27
C GLU A 56 1.79 -8.40 12.70
N PHE A 57 2.79 -8.43 13.58
CA PHE A 57 3.43 -7.23 14.12
C PHE A 57 4.89 -7.10 13.69
N VAL A 58 5.34 -5.85 13.59
CA VAL A 58 6.76 -5.51 13.39
C VAL A 58 7.34 -4.99 14.70
N ILE A 59 8.57 -5.37 15.00
CA ILE A 59 9.36 -4.81 16.11
C ILE A 59 10.49 -3.99 15.50
N LEU A 60 10.59 -2.73 15.92
CA LEU A 60 11.67 -1.84 15.53
C LEU A 60 12.51 -1.44 16.74
N LYS A 61 13.81 -1.36 16.52
CA LYS A 61 14.81 -0.79 17.42
C LYS A 61 15.39 0.44 16.72
N PHE A 62 15.39 1.58 17.40
CA PHE A 62 15.92 2.81 16.85
C PHE A 62 17.32 3.10 17.39
N VAL A 63 18.18 3.65 16.54
CA VAL A 63 19.54 4.08 16.92
C VAL A 63 19.44 5.14 18.02
N GLY A 64 20.12 4.91 19.14
CA GLY A 64 20.19 5.84 20.27
C GLY A 64 18.98 5.82 21.21
N TYR A 65 18.07 4.85 21.06
CA TYR A 65 16.96 4.61 21.99
C TYR A 65 17.16 3.25 22.67
N ASP A 66 17.91 3.22 23.76
CA ASP A 66 18.40 2.02 24.44
C ASP A 66 17.61 1.61 25.67
N ASP A 67 16.70 2.45 26.13
CA ASP A 67 15.86 2.22 27.29
C ASP A 67 14.37 2.37 26.97
N ILE A 68 13.53 1.55 27.63
CA ILE A 68 12.08 1.61 27.49
C ILE A 68 11.51 3.02 27.74
N ASN A 69 12.05 3.75 28.70
CA ASN A 69 11.55 5.08 29.06
C ASN A 69 11.71 6.10 27.94
N GLU A 70 12.70 5.91 27.06
CA GLU A 70 12.96 6.82 25.95
C GLU A 70 11.92 6.68 24.83
N VAL A 71 11.33 5.49 24.69
CA VAL A 71 10.35 5.18 23.63
C VAL A 71 8.90 5.14 24.12
N LEU A 72 8.65 5.18 25.44
CA LEU A 72 7.29 5.23 25.99
C LEU A 72 6.47 6.40 25.44
N LYS A 73 7.11 7.55 25.21
CA LYS A 73 6.48 8.74 24.63
C LYS A 73 5.95 8.54 23.21
N PHE A 74 6.46 7.55 22.48
CA PHE A 74 6.03 7.24 21.12
C PHE A 74 4.83 6.29 21.07
N LYS A 75 4.35 5.79 22.22
CA LYS A 75 3.20 4.89 22.23
C LYS A 75 1.96 5.59 21.69
N ASN A 76 1.25 4.90 20.80
CA ASN A 76 0.09 5.35 20.04
C ASN A 76 0.39 6.33 18.89
N GLU A 77 1.64 6.70 18.67
CA GLU A 77 2.03 7.51 17.51
C GLU A 77 2.08 6.68 16.22
N TYR A 78 1.90 7.36 15.08
CA TYR A 78 2.05 6.78 13.76
C TYR A 78 3.50 6.86 13.27
N LEU A 79 3.89 5.87 12.48
CA LEU A 79 5.12 5.85 11.70
C LEU A 79 4.84 6.35 10.29
N TYR A 80 5.75 7.18 9.81
CA TYR A 80 5.71 7.78 8.49
C TYR A 80 7.01 7.51 7.74
N ILE A 81 6.90 7.40 6.41
CA ILE A 81 8.04 7.45 5.48
C ILE A 81 7.87 8.63 4.52
N GLU A 82 8.95 9.11 3.92
CA GLU A 82 8.84 10.02 2.77
C GLU A 82 8.29 9.25 1.57
N GLU A 83 7.45 9.87 0.76
CA GLU A 83 6.89 9.23 -0.46
C GLU A 83 7.98 8.69 -1.41
N LYS A 84 9.14 9.36 -1.48
CA LYS A 84 10.28 8.92 -2.28
C LYS A 84 10.95 7.64 -1.77
N ASP A 85 10.76 7.32 -0.48
CA ASP A 85 11.31 6.14 0.19
C ASP A 85 10.32 4.96 0.11
N LYS A 86 9.19 5.14 -0.60
CA LYS A 86 8.29 4.06 -0.98
C LYS A 86 9.08 3.05 -1.80
N ILE A 87 8.90 1.77 -1.50
CA ILE A 87 9.48 0.68 -2.30
C ILE A 87 9.12 0.91 -3.75
N LYS A 88 10.13 0.89 -4.62
CA LYS A 88 9.89 0.90 -6.06
C LYS A 88 9.03 -0.30 -6.38
N LEU A 89 7.82 -0.02 -6.85
CA LEU A 89 6.97 -1.03 -7.44
C LEU A 89 7.76 -1.70 -8.57
N GLU A 90 7.66 -3.01 -8.68
CA GLU A 90 8.12 -3.72 -9.87
C GLU A 90 7.42 -3.12 -11.10
N GLU A 91 8.00 -3.30 -12.28
CA GLU A 91 7.33 -2.93 -13.52
C GLU A 91 5.93 -3.58 -13.57
N ASP A 92 4.92 -2.80 -13.97
CA ASP A 92 3.51 -3.19 -14.00
C ASP A 92 2.84 -3.48 -12.63
N SER A 93 3.47 -3.11 -11.52
CA SER A 93 2.83 -3.13 -10.19
C SER A 93 2.29 -1.75 -9.82
N TYR A 94 1.13 -1.71 -9.16
CA TYR A 94 0.44 -0.47 -8.78
C TYR A 94 -0.16 -0.60 -7.38
N PHE A 95 -0.27 0.50 -6.64
CA PHE A 95 -0.98 0.47 -5.37
C PHE A 95 -2.49 0.41 -5.61
N ILE A 96 -3.19 -0.39 -4.80
CA ILE A 96 -4.64 -0.55 -4.91
C ILE A 96 -5.38 0.79 -4.81
N PHE A 97 -4.92 1.70 -3.94
CA PHE A 97 -5.53 3.01 -3.78
C PHE A 97 -5.35 3.93 -5.00
N ASP A 98 -4.33 3.68 -5.83
CA ASP A 98 -4.10 4.40 -7.09
C ASP A 98 -5.00 3.83 -8.19
N ILE A 99 -5.25 2.52 -8.18
CA ILE A 99 -6.12 1.82 -9.13
C ILE A 99 -7.61 2.12 -8.90
N VAL A 100 -8.05 2.11 -7.64
CA VAL A 100 -9.45 2.39 -7.31
C VAL A 100 -9.80 3.83 -7.70
N GLY A 101 -10.89 3.99 -8.46
CA GLY A 101 -11.34 5.25 -9.02
C GLY A 101 -10.80 5.56 -10.42
N CYS A 102 -9.96 4.71 -11.01
CA CYS A 102 -9.58 4.83 -12.41
C CYS A 102 -10.76 4.56 -13.35
N ASN A 103 -10.90 5.36 -14.39
CA ASN A 103 -11.80 5.09 -15.51
C ASN A 103 -11.25 3.95 -16.34
N VAL A 104 -12.13 3.02 -16.73
CA VAL A 104 -11.76 1.90 -17.60
C VAL A 104 -12.33 2.12 -18.99
N LEU A 105 -11.45 2.06 -19.98
CA LEU A 105 -11.75 2.20 -21.41
C LEU A 105 -11.40 0.89 -22.13
N ASP A 106 -12.12 0.56 -23.20
CA ASP A 106 -11.66 -0.46 -24.13
C ASP A 106 -10.53 0.07 -25.05
N ILE A 107 -9.91 -0.81 -25.84
CA ILE A 107 -8.90 -0.42 -26.84
C ILE A 107 -9.41 0.53 -27.93
N ASN A 108 -10.72 0.68 -28.08
CA ASN A 108 -11.35 1.62 -29.02
C ASN A 108 -11.66 2.98 -28.37
N GLY A 109 -11.37 3.14 -27.07
CA GLY A 109 -11.67 4.33 -26.29
C GLY A 109 -13.10 4.42 -25.76
N ASN A 110 -13.89 3.35 -25.87
CA ASN A 110 -15.24 3.31 -25.29
C ASN A 110 -15.14 3.16 -23.78
N LYS A 111 -15.91 3.97 -23.04
CA LYS A 111 -15.93 3.90 -21.59
C LYS A 111 -16.74 2.71 -21.11
N ILE A 112 -16.10 1.89 -20.29
CA ILE A 112 -16.70 0.70 -19.69
C ILE A 112 -17.26 1.03 -18.30
N GLY A 113 -16.50 1.81 -17.53
CA GLY A 113 -16.87 2.11 -16.15
C GLY A 113 -15.72 2.64 -15.32
N ILE A 114 -15.82 2.44 -14.01
CA ILE A 114 -14.82 2.88 -13.02
C ILE A 114 -14.44 1.69 -12.14
N VAL A 115 -13.15 1.54 -11.82
CA VAL A 115 -12.71 0.54 -10.84
C VAL A 115 -13.19 0.95 -9.46
N THR A 116 -14.03 0.13 -8.84
CA THR A 116 -14.59 0.38 -7.50
C THR A 116 -13.90 -0.41 -6.40
N GLN A 117 -13.29 -1.53 -6.76
CA GLN A 117 -12.62 -2.42 -5.81
C GLN A 117 -11.58 -3.27 -6.54
N VAL A 118 -10.54 -3.66 -5.82
CA VAL A 118 -9.57 -4.69 -6.23
C VAL A 118 -9.68 -5.85 -5.26
N ILE A 119 -9.87 -7.07 -5.79
CA ILE A 119 -9.82 -8.30 -5.00
C ILE A 119 -8.43 -8.91 -5.20
N THR A 120 -7.66 -9.03 -4.12
CA THR A 120 -6.36 -9.73 -4.14
C THR A 120 -6.57 -11.23 -4.00
N ASN A 121 -5.90 -12.01 -4.86
CA ASN A 121 -5.96 -13.49 -4.86
C ASN A 121 -4.55 -14.07 -5.02
N THR A 122 -4.34 -15.34 -4.66
CA THR A 122 -3.03 -16.02 -4.78
C THR A 122 -2.48 -16.11 -6.23
N GLY A 123 -3.32 -15.84 -7.23
CA GLY A 123 -2.94 -15.84 -8.65
C GLY A 123 -2.82 -14.43 -9.22
N ASN A 124 -3.96 -13.88 -9.64
CA ASN A 124 -4.04 -12.52 -10.18
C ASN A 124 -5.12 -11.74 -9.45
N ASP A 125 -4.87 -10.45 -9.26
CA ASP A 125 -5.87 -9.54 -8.75
C ASP A 125 -7.04 -9.43 -9.73
N ILE A 126 -8.23 -9.13 -9.19
CA ILE A 126 -9.44 -8.93 -9.99
C ILE A 126 -9.96 -7.52 -9.75
N TYR A 127 -10.11 -6.75 -10.83
CA TYR A 127 -10.73 -5.43 -10.78
C TYR A 127 -12.25 -5.57 -10.89
N ILE A 128 -12.96 -4.97 -9.94
CA ILE A 128 -14.41 -4.80 -10.00
C ILE A 128 -14.70 -3.45 -10.66
N ILE A 129 -15.15 -3.50 -11.90
CA ILE A 129 -15.47 -2.33 -12.70
C ILE A 129 -16.98 -2.14 -12.70
N LYS A 130 -17.44 -0.98 -12.28
CA LYS A 130 -18.86 -0.64 -12.29
C LYS A 130 -19.18 0.26 -13.46
N SER A 131 -20.21 -0.09 -14.24
CA SER A 131 -20.69 0.77 -15.33
C SER A 131 -21.18 2.12 -14.81
N GLU A 132 -21.13 3.17 -15.64
CA GLU A 132 -21.52 4.53 -15.21
C GLU A 132 -22.98 4.62 -14.73
N ASP A 133 -23.88 3.86 -15.36
CA ASP A 133 -25.29 3.77 -14.97
C ASP A 133 -25.52 2.85 -13.76
N ASN A 134 -24.45 2.26 -13.20
CA ASN A 134 -24.47 1.31 -12.09
C ASN A 134 -25.29 0.03 -12.36
N SER A 135 -25.62 -0.28 -13.62
CA SER A 135 -26.44 -1.45 -13.98
C SER A 135 -25.65 -2.76 -14.00
N LYS A 136 -24.33 -2.69 -14.21
CA LYS A 136 -23.45 -3.86 -14.36
C LYS A 136 -22.17 -3.72 -13.53
N ASN A 137 -21.69 -4.87 -13.05
CA ASN A 137 -20.38 -5.03 -12.45
C ASN A 137 -19.60 -6.05 -13.27
N TYR A 138 -18.41 -5.67 -13.72
CA TYR A 138 -17.50 -6.54 -14.47
C TYR A 138 -16.34 -6.96 -13.58
N LEU A 139 -15.97 -8.24 -13.67
CA LEU A 139 -14.83 -8.83 -12.96
C LEU A 139 -13.73 -9.06 -13.98
N VAL A 140 -12.73 -8.18 -13.99
CA VAL A 140 -11.64 -8.23 -14.97
C VAL A 140 -10.35 -8.64 -14.28
N PRO A 141 -9.75 -9.80 -14.63
CA PRO A 141 -8.45 -10.19 -14.11
C PRO A 141 -7.36 -9.18 -14.53
N ALA A 142 -6.54 -8.75 -13.56
CA ALA A 142 -5.45 -7.80 -13.76
C ALA A 142 -4.22 -8.48 -14.37
N VAL A 143 -4.36 -8.99 -15.58
CA VAL A 143 -3.28 -9.64 -16.35
C VAL A 143 -3.05 -8.93 -17.67
N LYS A 144 -1.82 -8.99 -18.20
CA LYS A 144 -1.41 -8.35 -19.47
C LYS A 144 -2.27 -8.73 -20.68
N GLN A 145 -2.97 -9.87 -20.61
CA GLN A 145 -3.92 -10.26 -21.64
C GLN A 145 -5.08 -9.26 -21.73
N PHE A 146 -5.64 -8.82 -20.59
CA PHE A 146 -6.77 -7.91 -20.54
C PHE A 146 -6.33 -6.47 -20.30
N ILE A 147 -5.39 -6.21 -19.40
CA ILE A 147 -4.92 -4.86 -19.09
C ILE A 147 -3.78 -4.49 -20.03
N LYS A 148 -4.03 -3.53 -20.93
CA LYS A 148 -3.04 -3.07 -21.93
C LYS A 148 -2.25 -1.86 -21.49
N LYS A 149 -2.87 -0.99 -20.71
CA LYS A 149 -2.25 0.22 -20.18
C LYS A 149 -2.88 0.58 -18.84
N VAL A 150 -2.05 1.01 -17.90
CA VAL A 150 -2.48 1.66 -16.66
C VAL A 150 -1.78 3.01 -16.61
N ASP A 151 -2.56 4.07 -16.51
CA ASP A 151 -2.10 5.46 -16.47
C ASP A 151 -2.63 6.11 -15.19
N ILE A 152 -1.84 6.02 -14.12
CA ILE A 152 -2.24 6.50 -12.80
C ILE A 152 -2.36 8.02 -12.76
N GLU A 153 -1.50 8.73 -13.51
CA GLU A 153 -1.52 10.20 -13.57
C GLU A 153 -2.85 10.71 -14.14
N ASN A 154 -3.35 10.06 -15.19
CA ASN A 154 -4.63 10.43 -15.82
C ASN A 154 -5.84 9.68 -15.21
N LYS A 155 -5.62 8.75 -14.28
CA LYS A 155 -6.64 7.84 -13.72
C LYS A 155 -7.38 7.06 -14.81
N GLU A 156 -6.63 6.47 -15.74
CA GLU A 156 -7.16 5.70 -16.86
C GLU A 156 -6.54 4.31 -16.96
N ILE A 157 -7.37 3.30 -17.24
CA ILE A 157 -6.94 1.93 -17.52
C ILE A 157 -7.55 1.51 -18.87
N ILE A 158 -6.70 1.04 -19.78
CA ILE A 158 -7.13 0.52 -21.09
C ILE A 158 -7.14 -0.99 -21.03
N ILE A 159 -8.28 -1.58 -21.40
CA ILE A 159 -8.46 -3.03 -21.45
C ILE A 159 -8.86 -3.54 -22.83
N GLU A 160 -8.47 -4.78 -23.11
CA GLU A 160 -8.94 -5.56 -24.26
C GLU A 160 -9.69 -6.79 -23.72
N PRO A 161 -10.99 -6.69 -23.47
CA PRO A 161 -11.79 -7.81 -22.99
C PRO A 161 -11.97 -8.84 -24.10
N ILE A 162 -12.12 -10.11 -23.72
CA ILE A 162 -12.66 -11.12 -24.63
C ILE A 162 -14.18 -10.96 -24.73
N GLU A 163 -14.73 -11.38 -25.87
CA GLU A 163 -16.17 -11.46 -26.10
C GLU A 163 -16.84 -12.24 -24.94
N GLY A 164 -17.97 -11.74 -24.43
CA GLY A 164 -18.68 -12.30 -23.26
C GLY A 164 -18.19 -11.86 -21.88
N LEU A 165 -17.06 -11.16 -21.74
CA LEU A 165 -16.57 -10.70 -20.42
C LEU A 165 -17.30 -9.44 -19.91
N ILE A 166 -17.78 -8.60 -20.82
CA ILE A 166 -18.37 -7.26 -20.54
C ILE A 166 -19.79 -7.12 -21.14
N GLU A 167 -20.39 -8.22 -21.58
CA GLU A 167 -21.76 -8.23 -22.13
C GLU A 167 -22.86 -8.19 -21.05
#